data_AF-A0A5A5RL57-F1
#
_entry.id   AF-A0A5A5RL57-F1
#
_cell.length_a   1.000
_cell.length_b   1.000
_cell.length_c   1.000
_cell.angle_alpha   90.00
_cell.angle_beta   90.00
_cell.angle_gamma   90.00
#
_symmetry.space_group_name_H-M   'P 1'
#
loop_
_entity.id
_entity.type
_entity.pdbx_description
1 polymer ?
#
loop_
_entity_poly.entity_id
_entity_poly.type
_entity_poly.pdbx_seq_one_letter_code
_entity_poly.pdbx_strand_id
1 'polypeptide(L)'
;MISKKQSENKVNALTKTLSSLGILAGVTIAATTLQATSASAATVVWTDWTSATTGTSGSATGTIGTITVNYTGDVFFAQTAGGTNYWEPSPGIPYINNSVISNAPPASDIIALNTATTGSTTNKLTFSQPITNPIMAINSMGQLGITVSYTFNTPFNILSFNSTITNNPAYWGYGQLTQSGNTLIGTEGTGAIHFIGTYSSIEFSVDNPETWHGFTVGKLEQVPEPTSTFSLLALGTIGAASTLKRKLKPSKSTEKETTKVG
;
A
#
# COMPACT_ATOMS: atom_id res chain seq x y z
N MET A 1 46.03 -52.25 34.30
CA MET A 1 44.69 -52.49 34.91
C MET A 1 44.34 -51.47 36.02
N ILE A 2 44.58 -50.16 35.83
CA ILE A 2 44.27 -49.11 36.85
C ILE A 2 43.31 -48.03 36.29
N SER A 3 42.86 -48.14 35.03
CA SER A 3 42.15 -47.05 34.33
C SER A 3 40.61 -47.11 34.35
N LYS A 4 39.96 -48.23 34.73
CA LYS A 4 38.47 -48.33 34.67
C LYS A 4 37.76 -47.76 35.92
N LYS A 5 38.35 -47.90 37.11
CA LYS A 5 37.69 -47.60 38.40
C LYS A 5 37.59 -46.10 38.76
N GLN A 6 38.41 -45.24 38.13
CA GLN A 6 38.29 -43.78 38.31
C GLN A 6 37.26 -43.12 37.38
N SER A 7 36.86 -43.77 36.28
CA SER A 7 35.84 -43.24 35.37
C SER A 7 34.41 -43.37 35.92
N GLU A 8 34.13 -44.46 36.66
CA GLU A 8 32.80 -44.73 37.22
C GLU A 8 32.42 -43.80 38.39
N ASN A 9 33.41 -43.29 39.14
CA ASN A 9 33.14 -42.38 40.26
C ASN A 9 32.79 -40.94 39.84
N LYS A 10 33.20 -40.48 38.64
CA LYS A 10 32.79 -39.15 38.12
C LYS A 10 31.37 -39.17 37.53
N VAL A 11 30.93 -40.27 36.94
CA VAL A 11 29.58 -40.41 36.37
C VAL A 11 28.50 -40.45 37.47
N ASN A 12 28.80 -41.07 38.62
CA ASN A 12 27.87 -41.13 39.74
C ASN A 12 27.70 -39.79 40.51
N ALA A 13 28.67 -38.88 40.42
CA ALA A 13 28.56 -37.54 41.02
C ALA A 13 27.74 -36.57 40.14
N LEU A 14 27.81 -36.69 38.82
CA LEU A 14 26.99 -35.91 37.86
C LEU A 14 25.52 -36.34 37.84
N THR A 15 25.21 -37.57 38.25
CA THR A 15 23.83 -38.09 38.24
C THR A 15 23.06 -37.76 39.53
N LYS A 16 23.76 -37.34 40.60
CA LYS A 16 23.13 -36.96 41.89
C LYS A 16 22.75 -35.48 42.00
N THR A 17 23.06 -34.65 41.01
CA THR A 17 22.64 -33.23 40.97
C THR A 17 21.41 -32.98 40.08
N LEU A 18 20.74 -34.03 39.61
CA LEU A 18 19.62 -33.94 38.65
C LEU A 18 18.29 -34.51 39.16
N SER A 19 18.18 -34.89 40.44
CA SER A 19 16.98 -35.58 40.96
C SER A 19 16.46 -35.07 42.31
N SER A 20 16.58 -33.77 42.59
CA SER A 20 15.77 -33.12 43.63
C SER A 20 14.81 -32.12 43.00
N LEU A 21 13.56 -32.57 42.80
CA LEU A 21 12.29 -31.87 43.01
C LEU A 21 12.27 -30.36 42.64
N GLY A 22 11.55 -29.91 41.61
CA GLY A 22 10.14 -30.21 41.39
C GLY A 22 9.28 -29.02 41.78
N ILE A 23 9.28 -27.96 40.97
CA ILE A 23 8.11 -27.07 40.84
C ILE A 23 7.72 -27.05 39.38
N LEU A 24 6.64 -27.77 39.11
CA LEU A 24 5.87 -27.79 37.88
C LEU A 24 5.32 -26.39 37.62
N ALA A 25 6.03 -25.58 36.85
CA ALA A 25 5.44 -24.48 36.10
C ALA A 25 5.46 -24.89 34.63
N GLY A 26 4.47 -25.69 34.24
CA GLY A 26 4.15 -25.92 32.83
C GLY A 26 3.77 -24.60 32.19
N VAL A 27 4.76 -23.85 31.73
CA VAL A 27 4.57 -22.82 30.71
C VAL A 27 4.63 -23.60 29.40
N THR A 28 3.49 -24.12 28.98
CA THR A 28 3.27 -24.34 27.55
C THR A 28 3.42 -22.97 26.91
N ILE A 29 4.60 -22.71 26.34
CA ILE A 29 4.76 -21.68 25.33
C ILE A 29 3.93 -22.22 24.16
N ALA A 30 2.66 -21.82 24.11
CA ALA A 30 1.92 -21.89 22.87
C ALA A 30 2.71 -21.01 21.91
N ALA A 31 3.50 -21.65 21.03
CA ALA A 31 4.13 -20.98 19.92
C ALA A 31 2.99 -20.52 19.01
N THR A 32 2.43 -19.35 19.30
CA THR A 32 1.61 -18.62 18.35
C THR A 32 2.53 -18.30 17.19
N THR A 33 2.47 -19.13 16.15
CA THR A 33 3.04 -18.77 14.85
C THR A 33 2.31 -17.49 14.43
N LEU A 34 2.98 -16.34 14.55
CA LEU A 34 2.55 -15.13 13.86
C LEU A 34 2.65 -15.47 12.38
N GLN A 35 1.53 -15.90 11.79
CA GLN A 35 1.39 -15.88 10.35
C GLN A 35 1.35 -14.42 9.96
N ALA A 36 2.52 -13.88 9.61
CA ALA A 36 2.60 -12.59 8.94
C ALA A 36 1.76 -12.73 7.66
N THR A 37 0.62 -12.05 7.62
CA THR A 37 -0.11 -11.89 6.36
C THR A 37 0.83 -11.11 5.44
N SER A 38 1.26 -11.73 4.36
CA SER A 38 1.99 -11.05 3.30
C SER A 38 1.18 -9.83 2.85
N ALA A 39 1.76 -8.63 2.96
CA ALA A 39 1.18 -7.43 2.36
C ALA A 39 1.12 -7.67 0.85
N SER A 40 -0.09 -7.79 0.31
CA SER A 40 -0.35 -7.95 -1.11
C SER A 40 -0.76 -6.60 -1.70
N ALA A 41 -0.33 -6.33 -2.94
CA ALA A 41 -0.75 -5.14 -3.66
C ALA A 41 -2.29 -5.16 -3.86
N ALA A 42 -2.92 -4.03 -3.62
CA ALA A 42 -4.38 -3.92 -3.67
C ALA A 42 -4.88 -3.65 -5.09
N THR A 43 -6.10 -4.08 -5.38
CA THR A 43 -6.76 -3.77 -6.66
C THR A 43 -7.20 -2.32 -6.65
N VAL A 44 -6.91 -1.60 -7.74
CA VAL A 44 -7.43 -0.26 -8.01
C VAL A 44 -8.77 -0.40 -8.71
N VAL A 45 -9.78 0.27 -8.15
CA VAL A 45 -11.02 0.59 -8.86
C VAL A 45 -10.72 1.85 -9.68
N TRP A 46 -10.44 1.65 -10.96
CA TRP A 46 -10.22 2.75 -11.90
C TRP A 46 -11.54 3.46 -12.22
N THR A 47 -11.44 4.72 -12.64
CA THR A 47 -12.61 5.48 -13.08
C THR A 47 -13.15 4.86 -14.37
N ASP A 48 -14.42 4.51 -14.37
CA ASP A 48 -15.21 4.27 -15.57
C ASP A 48 -15.71 5.63 -16.07
N TRP A 49 -15.03 6.19 -17.07
CA TRP A 49 -15.43 7.46 -17.67
C TRP A 49 -16.60 7.19 -18.61
N THR A 50 -17.69 7.93 -18.45
CA THR A 50 -18.93 7.69 -19.22
C THR A 50 -19.25 8.79 -20.21
N SER A 51 -18.66 9.97 -20.03
CA SER A 51 -18.83 11.12 -20.93
C SER A 51 -17.63 12.04 -20.89
N ALA A 52 -17.36 12.73 -22.00
CA ALA A 52 -16.36 13.78 -22.09
C ALA A 52 -16.78 14.86 -23.10
N THR A 53 -16.33 16.08 -22.86
CA THR A 53 -16.40 17.22 -23.77
C THR A 53 -14.97 17.67 -24.07
N THR A 54 -14.58 17.64 -25.35
CA THR A 54 -13.23 18.04 -25.79
C THR A 54 -13.05 19.56 -25.81
N GLY A 55 -11.82 20.01 -25.61
CA GLY A 55 -11.41 21.42 -25.72
C GLY A 55 -10.48 21.85 -24.58
N THR A 56 -9.92 23.05 -24.69
CA THR A 56 -9.05 23.65 -23.65
C THR A 56 -9.79 24.00 -22.35
N SER A 57 -11.11 24.02 -22.40
CA SER A 57 -12.02 24.06 -21.26
C SER A 57 -13.00 22.89 -21.33
N GLY A 58 -12.45 21.71 -21.60
CA GLY A 58 -13.15 20.45 -21.64
C GLY A 58 -13.54 19.93 -20.26
N SER A 59 -14.22 18.79 -20.28
CA SER A 59 -14.69 18.11 -19.08
C SER A 59 -14.85 16.62 -19.30
N ALA A 60 -14.89 15.85 -18.23
CA ALA A 60 -15.29 14.45 -18.26
C ALA A 60 -16.00 14.05 -16.96
N THR A 61 -16.86 13.05 -17.04
CA THR A 61 -17.58 12.51 -15.88
C THR A 61 -17.55 10.99 -15.92
N GLY A 62 -17.35 10.39 -14.75
CA GLY A 62 -17.26 8.94 -14.58
C GLY A 62 -17.55 8.50 -13.16
N THR A 63 -17.28 7.23 -12.88
CA THR A 63 -17.46 6.67 -11.53
C THR A 63 -16.28 5.79 -11.10
N ILE A 64 -15.91 5.90 -9.82
CA ILE A 64 -15.02 4.97 -9.12
C ILE A 64 -15.89 4.16 -8.15
N GLY A 65 -16.41 3.02 -8.62
CA GLY A 65 -17.45 2.28 -7.91
C GLY A 65 -18.71 3.15 -7.78
N THR A 66 -19.10 3.50 -6.55
CA THR A 66 -20.27 4.37 -6.30
C THR A 66 -19.93 5.87 -6.19
N ILE A 67 -18.66 6.26 -6.37
CA ILE A 67 -18.21 7.65 -6.23
C ILE A 67 -18.18 8.28 -7.61
N THR A 68 -18.91 9.37 -7.80
CA THR A 68 -18.85 10.16 -9.04
C THR A 68 -17.55 10.95 -9.08
N VAL A 69 -16.87 10.92 -10.22
CA VAL A 69 -15.70 11.72 -10.53
C VAL A 69 -16.06 12.70 -11.62
N ASN A 70 -15.76 13.98 -11.40
CA ASN A 70 -15.86 15.01 -12.42
C ASN A 70 -14.47 15.59 -12.67
N TYR A 71 -14.14 15.74 -13.94
CA TYR A 71 -12.93 16.36 -14.43
C TYR A 71 -13.27 17.64 -15.20
N THR A 72 -12.50 18.70 -14.97
CA THR A 72 -12.51 19.93 -15.78
C THR A 72 -11.07 20.32 -16.07
N GLY A 73 -10.78 20.70 -17.31
CA GLY A 73 -9.44 21.03 -17.74
C GLY A 73 -9.32 20.92 -19.26
N ASP A 74 -8.12 20.66 -19.75
CA ASP A 74 -7.96 20.35 -21.17
C ASP A 74 -8.45 18.94 -21.48
N VAL A 75 -9.11 18.74 -22.62
CA VAL A 75 -9.47 17.41 -23.12
C VAL A 75 -9.21 17.40 -24.61
N PHE A 76 -8.06 16.88 -25.02
CA PHE A 76 -7.76 16.68 -26.43
C PHE A 76 -8.63 15.58 -27.03
N PHE A 77 -8.70 14.44 -26.35
CA PHE A 77 -9.67 13.37 -26.60
C PHE A 77 -9.92 12.57 -25.33
N ALA A 78 -10.95 11.74 -25.35
CA ALA A 78 -11.19 10.73 -24.32
C ALA A 78 -11.64 9.42 -24.96
N GLN A 79 -11.32 8.28 -24.34
CA GLN A 79 -11.96 7.00 -24.64
C GLN A 79 -12.75 6.57 -23.40
N THR A 80 -14.07 6.63 -23.50
CA THR A 80 -15.01 6.27 -22.41
C THR A 80 -15.60 4.87 -22.60
N ALA A 81 -15.39 4.25 -23.76
CA ALA A 81 -15.81 2.88 -24.05
C ALA A 81 -15.03 2.36 -25.26
N GLY A 82 -14.43 1.18 -25.13
CA GLY A 82 -13.60 0.58 -26.19
C GLY A 82 -12.43 1.47 -26.59
N GLY A 83 -11.94 1.30 -27.82
CA GLY A 83 -10.85 2.10 -28.38
C GLY A 83 -9.50 1.37 -28.37
N THR A 84 -8.43 2.17 -28.30
CA THR A 84 -7.05 1.69 -28.34
C THR A 84 -6.58 1.52 -26.91
N ASN A 85 -6.07 0.34 -26.56
CA ASN A 85 -5.49 0.15 -25.23
C ASN A 85 -4.13 0.89 -25.13
N TYR A 86 -4.15 2.12 -24.62
CA TYR A 86 -2.94 2.90 -24.36
C TYR A 86 -2.20 2.47 -23.09
N TRP A 87 -2.80 1.59 -22.27
CA TRP A 87 -2.24 1.10 -21.01
C TRP A 87 -1.44 -0.21 -21.20
N GLU A 88 -1.27 -0.65 -22.45
CA GLU A 88 -0.37 -1.73 -22.85
C GLU A 88 1.09 -1.41 -22.48
N PRO A 89 1.92 -2.45 -22.26
CA PRO A 89 1.68 -3.85 -22.59
C PRO A 89 1.08 -4.65 -21.44
N SER A 90 0.11 -5.52 -21.74
CA SER A 90 -0.54 -6.44 -20.81
C SER A 90 0.49 -7.35 -20.12
N PRO A 91 0.46 -7.48 -18.79
CA PRO A 91 -0.61 -7.07 -17.85
C PRO A 91 -0.55 -5.61 -17.34
N GLY A 92 0.10 -4.70 -18.06
CA GLY A 92 0.28 -3.29 -17.70
C GLY A 92 1.47 -3.07 -16.78
N ILE A 93 2.61 -3.73 -17.08
CA ILE A 93 3.85 -3.72 -16.30
C ILE A 93 4.32 -2.31 -15.88
N PRO A 94 4.22 -1.25 -16.72
CA PRO A 94 4.58 0.11 -16.32
C PRO A 94 3.87 0.59 -15.06
N TYR A 95 2.64 0.11 -14.82
CA TYR A 95 1.80 0.52 -13.71
C TYR A 95 1.97 -0.40 -12.50
N ILE A 96 2.04 -1.72 -12.69
CA ILE A 96 1.94 -2.71 -11.59
C ILE A 96 3.29 -3.17 -11.00
N ASN A 97 4.43 -2.68 -11.50
CA ASN A 97 5.74 -3.03 -10.95
C ASN A 97 6.05 -2.29 -9.62
N ASN A 98 5.20 -2.50 -8.61
CA ASN A 98 5.31 -1.95 -7.26
C ASN A 98 4.51 -2.80 -6.27
N SER A 99 4.58 -2.49 -4.97
CA SER A 99 3.89 -3.24 -3.92
C SER A 99 2.52 -2.70 -3.51
N VAL A 100 2.05 -1.60 -4.13
CA VAL A 100 0.82 -0.89 -3.73
C VAL A 100 -0.37 -1.31 -4.60
N ILE A 101 -0.20 -1.39 -5.92
CA ILE A 101 -1.30 -1.69 -6.87
C ILE A 101 -1.04 -2.96 -7.67
N SER A 102 -2.10 -3.73 -7.96
CA SER A 102 -2.01 -5.05 -8.61
C SER A 102 -2.58 -5.11 -10.04
N ASN A 103 -3.25 -4.05 -10.52
CA ASN A 103 -3.85 -3.99 -11.85
C ASN A 103 -3.59 -2.64 -12.53
N ALA A 104 -3.42 -2.67 -13.85
CA ALA A 104 -3.40 -1.48 -14.70
C ALA A 104 -4.84 -1.01 -15.02
N PRO A 105 -5.00 0.22 -15.56
CA PRO A 105 -6.28 0.67 -16.08
C PRO A 105 -6.88 -0.29 -17.13
N PRO A 106 -8.22 -0.33 -17.27
CA PRO A 106 -8.86 -1.08 -18.35
C PRO A 106 -8.46 -0.51 -19.71
N ALA A 107 -8.68 -1.25 -20.81
CA ALA A 107 -8.28 -0.80 -22.15
C ALA A 107 -8.89 0.55 -22.58
N SER A 108 -10.03 0.93 -22.02
CA SER A 108 -10.70 2.22 -22.16
C SER A 108 -10.23 3.22 -21.10
N ASP A 109 -11.04 4.24 -20.84
CA ASP A 109 -10.97 5.10 -19.66
C ASP A 109 -9.71 5.95 -19.56
N ILE A 110 -9.40 6.65 -20.65
CA ILE A 110 -8.32 7.64 -20.73
C ILE A 110 -8.86 9.03 -21.03
N ILE A 111 -8.34 10.02 -20.32
CA ILE A 111 -8.44 11.44 -20.69
C ILE A 111 -7.08 11.86 -21.22
N ALA A 112 -7.04 12.34 -22.46
CA ALA A 112 -5.82 12.84 -23.09
C ALA A 112 -5.81 14.37 -23.08
N LEU A 113 -4.66 14.93 -22.70
CA LEU A 113 -4.41 16.37 -22.65
C LEU A 113 -3.55 16.80 -23.83
N ASN A 114 -3.60 18.07 -24.23
CA ASN A 114 -2.76 18.71 -25.23
C ASN A 114 -2.39 20.12 -24.77
N THR A 115 -1.10 20.31 -24.46
CA THR A 115 -0.55 21.61 -24.06
C THR A 115 0.23 22.29 -25.18
N ALA A 116 0.29 21.72 -26.38
CA ALA A 116 1.09 22.25 -27.49
C ALA A 116 0.67 23.68 -27.91
N THR A 117 -0.60 24.02 -27.74
CA THR A 117 -1.14 25.33 -28.14
C THR A 117 -1.16 26.36 -27.01
N THR A 118 -1.41 25.93 -25.77
CA THR A 118 -1.54 26.82 -24.62
C THR A 118 -0.26 26.97 -23.82
N GLY A 119 0.69 26.03 -23.94
CA GLY A 119 1.93 25.95 -23.15
C GLY A 119 1.72 25.55 -21.68
N SER A 120 0.53 25.80 -21.14
CA SER A 120 0.11 25.40 -19.80
C SER A 120 -1.42 25.20 -19.72
N THR A 121 -1.89 24.32 -18.86
CA THR A 121 -3.33 24.11 -18.56
C THR A 121 -3.55 23.89 -17.06
N THR A 122 -4.72 24.27 -16.56
CA THR A 122 -5.15 23.99 -15.17
C THR A 122 -6.25 22.94 -15.18
N ASN A 123 -6.07 21.92 -14.35
CA ASN A 123 -6.86 20.71 -14.37
C ASN A 123 -7.38 20.40 -12.97
N LYS A 124 -8.61 19.91 -12.87
CA LYS A 124 -9.26 19.61 -11.60
C LYS A 124 -10.07 18.34 -11.66
N LEU A 125 -9.85 17.47 -10.69
CA LEU A 125 -10.68 16.32 -10.37
C LEU A 125 -11.51 16.65 -9.13
N THR A 126 -12.80 16.32 -9.14
CA THR A 126 -13.71 16.46 -8.01
C THR A 126 -14.45 15.15 -7.77
N PHE A 127 -14.54 14.73 -6.52
CA PHE A 127 -15.15 13.48 -6.09
C PHE A 127 -16.43 13.78 -5.30
N SER A 128 -17.52 13.03 -5.55
CA SER A 128 -18.78 13.23 -4.82
C SER A 128 -18.68 12.91 -3.33
N GLN A 129 -17.66 12.16 -2.94
CA GLN A 129 -17.25 11.93 -1.55
C GLN A 129 -15.71 11.90 -1.49
N PRO A 130 -15.09 12.33 -0.37
CA PRO A 130 -13.65 12.28 -0.24
C PRO A 130 -13.11 10.86 -0.41
N ILE A 131 -12.06 10.71 -1.22
CA ILE A 131 -11.36 9.44 -1.40
C ILE A 131 -9.98 9.49 -0.74
N THR A 132 -9.63 8.42 -0.04
CA THR A 132 -8.32 8.25 0.60
C THR A 132 -7.35 7.64 -0.39
N ASN A 133 -6.14 8.19 -0.40
CA ASN A 133 -5.00 7.70 -1.15
C ASN A 133 -5.29 7.40 -2.64
N PRO A 134 -5.80 8.38 -3.41
CA PRO A 134 -6.10 8.14 -4.83
C PRO A 134 -4.86 7.72 -5.62
N ILE A 135 -5.08 6.95 -6.68
CA ILE A 135 -4.05 6.53 -7.63
C ILE A 135 -4.30 7.26 -8.96
N MET A 136 -3.24 7.73 -9.60
CA MET A 136 -3.30 8.25 -10.97
C MET A 136 -2.33 7.47 -11.85
N ALA A 137 -2.85 6.90 -12.93
CA ALA A 137 -2.04 6.31 -14.00
C ALA A 137 -1.78 7.36 -15.06
N ILE A 138 -0.56 7.37 -15.58
CA ILE A 138 -0.05 8.37 -16.51
C ILE A 138 0.56 7.63 -17.69
N ASN A 139 0.27 8.10 -18.90
CA ASN A 139 0.72 7.53 -20.15
C ASN A 139 1.40 8.59 -21.01
N SER A 140 2.62 8.30 -21.48
CA SER A 140 3.35 9.09 -22.49
C SER A 140 3.60 10.56 -22.08
N MET A 141 3.89 10.84 -20.80
CA MET A 141 4.09 12.23 -20.36
C MET A 141 5.47 12.78 -20.75
N GLY A 142 5.48 13.80 -21.59
CA GLY A 142 6.68 14.36 -22.21
C GLY A 142 7.21 13.47 -23.33
N GLN A 143 8.31 13.90 -23.96
CA GLN A 143 8.99 13.17 -25.04
C GLN A 143 10.46 13.02 -24.72
N LEU A 144 11.19 12.14 -25.42
CA LEU A 144 12.64 12.05 -25.26
C LEU A 144 13.31 13.42 -25.53
N GLY A 145 13.89 14.01 -24.49
CA GLY A 145 14.55 15.32 -24.52
C GLY A 145 13.62 16.53 -24.30
N ILE A 146 12.31 16.33 -24.17
CA ILE A 146 11.32 17.38 -23.86
C ILE A 146 10.53 16.97 -22.62
N THR A 147 10.62 17.78 -21.56
CA THR A 147 9.90 17.47 -20.32
C THR A 147 8.51 18.07 -20.30
N VAL A 148 7.56 17.33 -19.74
CA VAL A 148 6.26 17.85 -19.30
C VAL A 148 6.17 17.73 -17.79
N SER A 149 5.56 18.73 -17.14
CA SER A 149 5.47 18.77 -15.68
C SER A 149 4.04 18.91 -15.21
N TYR A 150 3.66 18.09 -14.23
CA TYR A 150 2.39 18.21 -13.51
C TYR A 150 2.69 18.76 -12.12
N THR A 151 2.18 19.95 -11.78
CA THR A 151 2.33 20.51 -10.42
C THR A 151 1.01 20.38 -9.66
N PHE A 152 0.97 19.48 -8.69
CA PHE A 152 -0.23 19.18 -7.90
C PHE A 152 -0.33 20.07 -6.67
N ASN A 153 -1.57 20.40 -6.26
CA ASN A 153 -1.84 21.03 -4.98
C ASN A 153 -1.80 20.05 -3.79
N THR A 154 -1.54 18.76 -4.04
CA THR A 154 -1.50 17.68 -3.05
C THR A 154 -0.21 16.87 -3.15
N PRO A 155 0.35 16.37 -2.04
CA PRO A 155 1.50 15.47 -2.05
C PRO A 155 1.18 14.12 -2.68
N PHE A 156 2.17 13.55 -3.36
CA PHE A 156 2.11 12.20 -3.93
C PHE A 156 3.47 11.51 -3.84
N ASN A 157 3.49 10.21 -4.10
CA ASN A 157 4.70 9.42 -4.34
C ASN A 157 4.58 8.74 -5.71
N ILE A 158 5.67 8.66 -6.46
CA ILE A 158 5.76 7.79 -7.63
C ILE A 158 5.74 6.33 -7.16
N LEU A 159 4.84 5.52 -7.71
CA LEU A 159 4.79 4.07 -7.43
C LEU A 159 5.66 3.28 -8.40
N SER A 160 5.56 3.62 -9.68
CA SER A 160 6.15 2.86 -10.77
C SER A 160 6.32 3.76 -11.99
N PHE A 161 7.28 3.42 -12.84
CA PHE A 161 7.38 3.95 -14.19
C PHE A 161 8.20 3.01 -15.07
N ASN A 162 8.00 3.09 -16.38
CA ASN A 162 8.76 2.28 -17.34
C ASN A 162 10.16 2.87 -17.63
N SER A 163 11.11 2.57 -16.75
CA SER A 163 12.50 3.06 -16.82
C SER A 163 13.40 2.36 -17.84
N THR A 164 13.01 1.23 -18.41
CA THR A 164 13.95 0.35 -19.15
C THR A 164 13.51 0.02 -20.57
N ILE A 165 14.48 -0.01 -21.48
CA ILE A 165 14.41 -0.55 -22.85
C ILE A 165 14.29 -2.10 -22.82
N THR A 166 13.44 -2.66 -21.98
CA THR A 166 13.17 -4.11 -22.01
C THR A 166 12.05 -4.40 -23.00
N ASN A 167 11.89 -5.67 -23.38
CA ASN A 167 11.01 -6.19 -24.44
C ASN A 167 9.49 -5.95 -24.24
N ASN A 168 9.11 -5.02 -23.38
CA ASN A 168 7.73 -4.63 -23.12
C ASN A 168 7.64 -3.10 -22.87
N PRO A 169 8.00 -2.26 -23.85
CA PRO A 169 7.85 -0.81 -23.72
C PRO A 169 6.37 -0.47 -23.52
N ALA A 170 6.11 0.64 -22.82
CA ALA A 170 4.77 1.24 -22.79
C ALA A 170 4.34 1.53 -24.24
N TYR A 171 3.05 1.79 -24.47
CA TYR A 171 2.51 1.96 -25.82
C TYR A 171 3.37 2.87 -26.74
N TRP A 172 3.93 3.96 -26.20
CA TRP A 172 4.78 4.92 -26.93
C TRP A 172 6.28 4.84 -26.62
N GLY A 173 6.73 3.81 -25.91
CA GLY A 173 8.14 3.58 -25.65
C GLY A 173 8.49 3.51 -24.17
N TYR A 174 9.60 4.15 -23.82
CA TYR A 174 10.14 4.16 -22.46
C TYR A 174 10.61 5.57 -22.12
N GLY A 175 10.64 5.86 -20.83
CA GLY A 175 10.99 7.18 -20.35
C GLY A 175 11.04 7.25 -18.85
N GLN A 176 11.14 8.46 -18.31
CA GLN A 176 11.32 8.65 -16.88
C GLN A 176 10.18 9.46 -16.30
N LEU A 177 9.73 9.05 -15.11
CA LEU A 177 9.01 9.90 -14.18
C LEU A 177 9.94 10.26 -13.03
N THR A 178 10.07 11.55 -12.74
CA THR A 178 10.81 12.07 -11.58
C THR A 178 9.93 13.01 -10.78
N GLN A 179 10.29 13.23 -9.52
CA GLN A 179 9.50 14.05 -8.61
C GLN A 179 10.39 15.10 -7.94
N SER A 180 9.88 16.33 -7.88
CA SER A 180 10.44 17.44 -7.11
C SER A 180 9.32 18.09 -6.30
N GLY A 181 9.25 17.79 -5.00
CA GLY A 181 8.11 18.21 -4.17
C GLY A 181 6.79 17.63 -4.69
N ASN A 182 5.82 18.50 -4.97
CA ASN A 182 4.52 18.13 -5.57
C ASN A 182 4.51 18.31 -7.10
N THR A 183 5.68 18.40 -7.74
CA THR A 183 5.80 18.43 -9.20
C THR A 183 6.31 17.09 -9.69
N LEU A 184 5.50 16.45 -10.55
CA LEU A 184 5.88 15.28 -11.32
C LEU A 184 6.45 15.75 -12.66
N ILE A 185 7.59 15.21 -13.08
CA ILE A 185 8.27 15.59 -14.31
C ILE A 185 8.47 14.34 -15.16
N GLY A 186 7.99 14.39 -16.40
CA GLY A 186 8.02 13.29 -17.36
C GLY A 186 8.90 13.61 -18.57
N THR A 187 9.62 12.59 -19.03
CA THR A 187 10.34 12.56 -20.31
C THR A 187 9.97 11.23 -20.97
N GLU A 188 8.88 11.18 -21.75
CA GLU A 188 8.23 9.95 -22.23
C GLU A 188 7.77 9.04 -21.06
N GLY A 189 7.40 9.66 -19.94
CA GLY A 189 7.11 9.00 -18.68
C GLY A 189 5.76 8.29 -18.68
N THR A 190 5.77 6.98 -18.43
CA THR A 190 4.56 6.17 -18.25
C THR A 190 4.65 5.39 -16.94
N GLY A 191 3.61 5.46 -16.10
CA GLY A 191 3.62 4.84 -14.79
C GLY A 191 2.44 5.22 -13.90
N ALA A 192 2.55 4.96 -12.60
CA ALA A 192 1.52 5.29 -11.62
C ALA A 192 2.09 6.14 -10.47
N ILE A 193 1.24 7.05 -9.97
CA ILE A 193 1.50 7.82 -8.76
C ILE A 193 0.39 7.58 -7.73
N HIS A 194 0.72 7.83 -6.47
CA HIS A 194 -0.15 7.63 -5.32
C HIS A 194 -0.18 8.91 -4.48
N PHE A 195 -1.35 9.53 -4.38
CA PHE A 195 -1.56 10.72 -3.55
C PHE A 195 -1.62 10.35 -2.07
N ILE A 196 -1.12 11.22 -1.20
CA ILE A 196 -1.01 10.94 0.25
C ILE A 196 -2.00 11.78 1.04
N GLY A 197 -3.16 11.21 1.34
CA GLY A 197 -4.21 11.90 2.11
C GLY A 197 -5.63 11.55 1.67
N THR A 198 -6.61 12.32 2.13
CA THR A 198 -8.02 12.16 1.78
C THR A 198 -8.53 13.43 1.13
N TYR A 199 -9.07 13.32 -0.09
CA TYR A 199 -9.39 14.47 -0.93
C TYR A 199 -10.78 14.38 -1.54
N SER A 200 -11.53 15.49 -1.47
CA SER A 200 -12.72 15.73 -2.29
C SER A 200 -12.39 16.33 -3.65
N SER A 201 -11.20 16.88 -3.83
CA SER A 201 -10.69 17.35 -5.12
C SER A 201 -9.17 17.35 -5.17
N ILE A 202 -8.63 17.16 -6.37
CA ILE A 202 -7.19 17.29 -6.68
C ILE A 202 -7.07 18.27 -7.85
N GLU A 203 -6.21 19.27 -7.72
CA GLU A 203 -5.93 20.25 -8.77
C GLU A 203 -4.46 20.15 -9.19
N PHE A 204 -4.21 20.31 -10.49
CA PHE A 204 -2.87 20.29 -11.04
C PHE A 204 -2.72 21.19 -12.26
N SER A 205 -1.59 21.88 -12.37
CA SER A 205 -1.18 22.48 -13.64
C SER A 205 -0.43 21.45 -14.47
N VAL A 206 -0.53 21.55 -15.79
CA VAL A 206 0.33 20.85 -16.73
C VAL A 206 1.09 21.88 -17.53
N ASP A 207 2.40 21.85 -17.44
CA ASP A 207 3.31 22.84 -18.02
C ASP A 207 4.24 22.19 -19.05
N ASN A 208 4.67 23.01 -20.00
CA ASN A 208 5.43 22.70 -21.22
C ASN A 208 4.57 22.09 -22.34
N PRO A 209 4.87 22.46 -23.61
CA PRO A 209 4.06 22.04 -24.74
C PRO A 209 4.29 20.58 -25.11
N GLU A 210 3.20 19.83 -25.22
CA GLU A 210 3.16 18.48 -25.76
C GLU A 210 1.86 18.26 -26.53
N THR A 211 1.94 17.53 -27.64
CA THR A 211 0.78 17.28 -28.51
C THR A 211 -0.26 16.44 -27.81
N TRP A 212 0.17 15.37 -27.13
CA TRP A 212 -0.73 14.63 -26.27
C TRP A 212 0.01 13.76 -25.26
N HIS A 213 -0.63 13.54 -24.12
CA HIS A 213 -0.36 12.49 -23.14
C HIS A 213 -1.67 12.18 -22.41
N GLY A 214 -1.75 11.09 -21.64
CA GLY A 214 -3.01 10.68 -21.03
C GLY A 214 -2.91 10.31 -19.57
N PHE A 215 -4.04 10.40 -18.88
CA PHE A 215 -4.16 9.94 -17.51
C PHE A 215 -5.54 9.33 -17.25
N THR A 216 -5.60 8.56 -16.16
CA THR A 216 -6.83 8.20 -15.49
C THR A 216 -6.60 8.11 -13.99
N VAL A 217 -7.67 8.10 -13.21
CA VAL A 217 -7.59 8.04 -11.74
C VAL A 217 -8.43 6.91 -11.19
N GLY A 218 -8.07 6.46 -9.99
CA GLY A 218 -8.78 5.42 -9.29
C GLY A 218 -8.55 5.50 -7.79
N LYS A 219 -9.13 4.55 -7.07
CA LYS A 219 -8.87 4.35 -5.64
C LYS A 219 -8.57 2.88 -5.38
N LEU A 220 -7.80 2.62 -4.32
CA LEU A 220 -7.67 1.26 -3.83
C LEU A 220 -9.03 0.74 -3.34
N GLU A 221 -9.38 -0.48 -3.75
CA GLU A 221 -10.45 -1.21 -3.10
C GLU A 221 -10.10 -1.39 -1.62
N GLN A 222 -11.02 -1.06 -0.72
CA GLN A 222 -10.77 -1.28 0.71
C GLN A 222 -10.74 -2.79 0.95
N VAL A 223 -9.53 -3.33 1.05
CA VAL A 223 -9.33 -4.68 1.56
C VAL A 223 -9.74 -4.64 3.04
N PRO A 224 -10.67 -5.51 3.50
CA PRO A 224 -10.98 -5.59 4.91
C PRO A 224 -9.68 -5.86 5.68
N GLU A 225 -9.28 -4.92 6.54
CA GLU A 225 -8.14 -5.11 7.42
C GLU A 225 -8.35 -6.44 8.18
N PRO A 226 -7.36 -7.35 8.21
CA PRO A 226 -7.52 -8.58 8.96
C PRO A 226 -7.82 -8.22 10.41
N THR A 227 -8.99 -8.66 10.90
CA THR A 227 -9.49 -8.50 12.28
C THR A 227 -8.54 -9.03 13.37
N SER A 228 -7.40 -9.59 12.98
CA SER A 228 -6.30 -10.09 13.79
C SER A 228 -5.60 -8.99 14.61
N THR A 229 -5.54 -7.73 14.14
CA THR A 229 -4.81 -6.66 14.84
C THR A 229 -5.49 -6.24 16.16
N PHE A 230 -6.83 -6.22 16.19
CA PHE A 230 -7.59 -5.95 17.41
C PHE A 230 -7.68 -7.17 18.35
N SER A 231 -7.73 -8.38 17.77
CA SER A 231 -7.81 -9.62 18.54
C SER A 231 -6.56 -9.88 19.38
N LEU A 232 -5.37 -9.50 18.89
CA LEU A 232 -4.11 -9.68 19.60
C LEU A 232 -3.98 -8.75 20.83
N LEU A 233 -4.47 -7.52 20.74
CA LEU A 233 -4.45 -6.54 21.84
C LEU A 233 -5.43 -6.95 22.96
N ALA A 234 -6.60 -7.47 22.59
CA ALA A 234 -7.59 -7.97 23.54
C ALA A 234 -7.13 -9.24 24.27
N LEU A 235 -6.47 -10.18 23.57
CA LEU A 235 -5.96 -11.41 24.21
C LEU A 235 -4.71 -11.16 25.07
N GLY A 236 -3.85 -10.21 24.69
CA GLY A 236 -2.66 -9.84 25.47
C GLY A 236 -2.99 -9.25 26.84
N THR A 237 -4.06 -8.48 26.96
CA THR A 237 -4.50 -7.89 28.25
C THR A 237 -5.16 -8.92 29.18
N ILE A 238 -5.91 -9.88 28.63
CA ILE A 238 -6.52 -10.97 29.41
C ILE A 238 -5.45 -11.94 29.95
N GLY A 239 -4.41 -12.24 29.16
CA GLY A 239 -3.28 -13.06 29.60
C GLY A 239 -2.42 -12.42 30.69
N ALA A 240 -2.21 -11.11 30.62
CA ALA A 240 -1.46 -10.36 31.65
C ALA A 240 -2.27 -10.18 32.96
N ALA A 241 -3.58 -9.93 32.88
CA ALA A 241 -4.42 -9.77 34.06
C ALA A 241 -4.64 -11.08 34.85
N SER A 242 -4.72 -12.22 34.16
CA SER A 242 -4.90 -13.54 34.78
C SER A 242 -3.64 -14.03 35.51
N THR A 243 -2.45 -13.70 35.00
CA THR A 243 -1.18 -14.00 35.69
C THR A 243 -0.95 -13.14 36.93
N LEU A 244 -1.41 -11.87 36.93
CA LEU A 244 -1.38 -10.98 38.10
C LEU A 244 -2.32 -11.46 39.23
N LYS A 245 -3.54 -11.91 38.92
CA LYS A 245 -4.46 -12.43 39.95
C LYS A 245 -3.95 -13.69 40.64
N ARG A 246 -3.18 -14.54 39.93
CA ARG A 246 -2.60 -15.75 40.52
C ARG A 246 -1.47 -15.46 41.51
N LYS A 247 -0.72 -14.36 41.32
CA LYS A 247 0.36 -13.97 42.25
C LYS A 247 -0.11 -13.29 43.54
N LEU A 248 -1.38 -12.86 43.61
CA LEU A 248 -1.91 -12.09 44.74
C LEU A 248 -2.78 -12.92 45.70
N LYS A 249 -2.79 -14.26 45.63
CA LYS A 249 -3.52 -15.07 46.61
C LYS A 249 -2.77 -15.01 47.97
N PRO A 250 -3.36 -14.45 49.05
CA PRO A 250 -2.67 -14.36 50.34
C PRO A 250 -2.53 -15.74 50.96
N SER A 251 -1.32 -16.11 51.35
CA SER A 251 -1.08 -17.26 52.23
C SER A 251 -1.75 -16.98 53.57
N LYS A 252 -2.81 -17.72 53.90
CA LYS A 252 -3.37 -17.71 55.26
C LYS A 252 -2.28 -18.17 56.24
N SER A 253 -1.91 -17.30 57.17
CA SER A 253 -1.10 -17.65 58.34
C SER A 253 -1.92 -18.57 59.23
N THR A 254 -1.47 -19.80 59.43
CA THR A 254 -2.02 -20.71 60.43
C THR A 254 -1.57 -20.23 61.80
N GLU A 255 -2.48 -19.59 62.53
CA GLU A 255 -2.30 -19.22 63.93
C GLU A 255 -2.25 -20.50 64.77
N LYS A 256 -1.08 -20.77 65.37
CA LYS A 256 -0.88 -21.92 66.26
C LYS A 256 -1.27 -21.49 67.67
N GLU A 257 -2.48 -21.84 68.05
CA GLU A 257 -3.01 -21.77 69.41
C GLU A 257 -2.16 -22.70 70.31
N THR A 258 -1.47 -22.14 71.30
CA THR A 258 -0.91 -22.92 72.42
C THR A 258 -1.74 -22.68 73.66
N THR A 259 -2.55 -23.68 73.98
CA THR A 259 -3.29 -23.82 75.21
C THR A 259 -2.34 -23.94 76.41
N LYS A 260 -2.76 -23.26 77.47
CA LYS A 260 -2.22 -23.09 78.82
C LYS A 260 -2.00 -24.42 79.58
N VAL A 261 -1.15 -24.37 80.61
CA VAL A 261 -1.37 -24.79 82.04
C VAL A 261 -0.09 -25.39 82.65
N GLY A 262 0.24 -24.92 83.86
CA GLY A 262 1.24 -25.51 84.76
C GLY A 262 1.92 -24.45 85.60
#